data_AF-A0A9E5R976-F1
#
_entry.id   AF-A0A9E5R976-F1
#
_cell.length_a   1.000
_cell.length_b   1.000
_cell.length_c   1.000
_cell.angle_alpha   90.00
_cell.angle_beta   90.00
_cell.angle_gamma   90.00
#
_symmetry.space_group_name_H-M   'P 1'
#
loop_
_entity.id
_entity.type
_entity.pdbx_description
1 polymer ?
#
loop_
_entity_poly.entity_id
_entity_poly.type
_entity_poly.pdbx_seq_one_letter_code
_entity_poly.pdbx_strand_id
1 'polypeptide(L)'
;MPPPSALVGSGRGLHVYWRITPTTDFATAGRALAGLVAHLGGDRTTVAQALRLPGSHNPKPSVDRPCRLLWLAEERRYTLDDFARWSVAPP
;
A
#
# COMPACT_ATOMS: atom_id res chain seq x y z
N MET A 1 -6.38 -4.72 12.02
CA MET A 1 -6.37 -4.13 10.67
C MET A 1 -6.88 -5.19 9.70
N PRO A 2 -7.65 -4.84 8.66
CA PRO A 2 -8.07 -5.82 7.66
C PRO A 2 -6.85 -6.50 7.02
N PRO A 3 -6.94 -7.78 6.66
CA PRO A 3 -5.81 -8.45 6.02
C PRO A 3 -5.55 -7.85 4.60
N PRO A 4 -4.32 -7.86 4.08
CA PRO A 4 -3.99 -7.20 2.82
C PRO A 4 -4.64 -7.88 1.61
N SER A 5 -4.87 -7.16 0.51
CA SER A 5 -5.31 -7.73 -0.78
C SER A 5 -4.14 -8.24 -1.64
N ALA A 6 -2.96 -7.63 -1.52
CA ALA A 6 -1.78 -8.09 -2.23
C ALA A 6 -0.49 -7.78 -1.49
N LEU A 7 0.55 -8.59 -1.75
CA LEU A 7 1.91 -8.42 -1.27
C LEU A 7 2.86 -8.38 -2.46
N VAL A 8 3.68 -7.34 -2.55
CA VAL A 8 4.68 -7.18 -3.61
C VAL A 8 6.06 -7.04 -2.98
N GLY A 9 6.97 -7.93 -3.35
CA GLY A 9 8.39 -7.78 -3.06
C GLY A 9 8.99 -6.75 -4.00
N SER A 10 9.42 -5.60 -3.50
CA SER A 10 9.92 -4.46 -4.31
C SER A 10 11.41 -4.55 -4.67
N GLY A 11 12.03 -5.70 -4.41
CA GLY A 11 13.47 -5.92 -4.48
C GLY A 11 14.24 -5.46 -3.23
N ARG A 12 13.70 -4.53 -2.42
CA ARG A 12 14.34 -4.05 -1.18
C ARG A 12 13.46 -4.08 0.06
N GLY A 13 12.21 -4.51 -0.09
CA GLY A 13 11.24 -4.55 0.99
C GLY A 13 9.92 -5.10 0.48
N LEU A 14 8.89 -4.87 1.29
CA LEU A 14 7.54 -5.35 1.05
C LEU A 14 6.60 -4.18 0.86
N HIS A 15 5.88 -4.15 -0.26
CA HIS A 15 4.70 -3.30 -0.40
C HIS A 15 3.47 -4.14 -0.05
N VAL A 16 2.62 -3.58 0.79
CA VAL A 16 1.38 -4.20 1.25
C VAL A 16 0.23 -3.37 0.72
N TYR A 17 -0.67 -4.00 -0.04
CA TYR A 17 -1.76 -3.32 -0.71
C TYR A 17 -3.12 -3.77 -0.16
N TRP A 18 -4.04 -2.81 -0.06
CA TRP A 18 -5.46 -3.06 0.11
C TRP A 18 -6.19 -2.52 -1.11
N ARG A 19 -6.97 -3.36 -1.77
CA ARG A 19 -7.78 -2.95 -2.92
C ARG A 19 -9.06 -2.31 -2.40
N ILE A 20 -9.18 -1.01 -2.56
CA ILE A 20 -10.38 -0.28 -2.19
C ILE A 20 -11.31 -0.09 -3.39
N THR A 21 -12.59 0.18 -3.11
CA THR A 21 -13.51 0.75 -4.09
C THR A 21 -12.94 2.07 -4.62
N PRO A 22 -12.98 2.34 -5.95
CA PRO A 22 -12.50 3.59 -6.51
C PRO A 22 -13.11 4.80 -5.80
N THR A 23 -12.28 5.81 -5.52
CA THR A 23 -12.68 7.00 -4.76
C THR A 23 -11.97 8.24 -5.28
N THR A 24 -12.66 9.37 -5.20
CA THR A 24 -12.10 10.71 -5.41
C THR A 24 -11.81 11.44 -4.09
N ASP A 25 -12.19 10.84 -2.95
CA ASP A 25 -11.93 11.38 -1.62
C ASP A 25 -10.50 11.07 -1.17
N PHE A 26 -9.57 11.82 -1.75
CA PHE A 26 -8.14 11.73 -1.45
C PHE A 26 -7.80 12.20 -0.03
N ALA A 27 -8.62 13.07 0.57
CA ALA A 27 -8.40 13.48 1.95
C ALA A 27 -8.60 12.30 2.91
N THR A 28 -9.71 11.58 2.78
CA THR A 28 -9.98 10.40 3.61
C THR A 28 -9.03 9.25 3.28
N ALA A 29 -8.72 9.01 2.01
CA ALA A 29 -7.73 8.01 1.62
C ALA A 29 -6.34 8.32 2.21
N GLY A 30 -5.92 9.58 2.22
CA GLY A 30 -4.67 10.02 2.82
C GLY A 30 -4.61 9.79 4.33
N ARG A 31 -5.70 10.07 5.05
CA ARG A 31 -5.80 9.80 6.50
C ARG A 31 -5.74 8.31 6.82
N ALA A 32 -6.44 7.48 6.03
CA ALA A 32 -6.36 6.03 6.16
C ALA A 32 -4.93 5.52 5.91
N LEU A 33 -4.27 6.00 4.86
CA LEU A 33 -2.90 5.63 4.52
C LEU A 33 -1.89 6.02 5.62
N ALA A 34 -2.00 7.24 6.15
CA ALA A 34 -1.17 7.69 7.27
C ALA A 34 -1.42 6.85 8.54
N GLY A 35 -2.67 6.46 8.79
CA GLY A 35 -3.05 5.52 9.83
C GLY A 35 -2.39 4.15 9.69
N LEU A 36 -2.42 3.58 8.48
CA LEU A 36 -1.75 2.32 8.17
C LEU A 36 -0.23 2.41 8.41
N VAL A 37 0.40 3.50 7.97
CA VAL A 37 1.83 3.76 8.19
C VAL A 37 2.15 3.80 9.68
N ALA A 38 1.38 4.56 10.47
CA ALA A 38 1.58 4.66 11.91
C ALA A 38 1.39 3.33 12.63
N HIS A 39 0.41 2.52 12.20
CA HIS A 39 0.10 1.24 12.82
C HIS A 39 1.12 0.14 12.47
N LEU A 40 1.65 0.15 11.25
CA LEU A 40 2.56 -0.89 10.74
C LEU A 40 4.03 -0.52 10.86
N GLY A 41 4.36 0.72 11.21
CA GLY A 41 5.74 1.22 11.17
C GLY A 41 6.32 1.27 9.75
N GLY A 42 5.46 1.50 8.75
CA GLY A 42 5.85 1.54 7.34
C GLY A 42 6.48 2.87 6.91
N ASP A 43 6.90 2.93 5.64
CA ASP A 43 7.33 4.18 5.03
C ASP A 43 6.13 5.09 4.69
N ARG A 44 6.28 6.40 4.87
CA ARG A 44 5.25 7.37 4.46
C ARG A 44 5.11 7.40 2.94
N THR A 45 3.87 7.44 2.47
CA THR A 45 3.53 7.58 1.05
C THR A 45 2.38 8.58 0.89
N THR A 46 2.20 9.11 -0.32
CA THR A 46 1.02 9.92 -0.67
C THR A 46 -0.03 9.07 -1.38
N VAL A 47 -1.25 9.60 -1.50
CA VAL A 47 -2.37 8.96 -2.23
C VAL A 47 -2.08 8.74 -3.71
N ALA A 48 -1.14 9.49 -4.28
CA ALA A 48 -0.69 9.40 -5.66
C ALA A 48 0.84 9.41 -5.68
N GLN A 49 1.42 8.22 -5.51
CA GLN A 49 2.87 8.02 -5.52
C GLN A 49 3.25 6.93 -6.52
N ALA A 50 4.36 7.13 -7.23
CA ALA A 50 4.95 6.09 -8.06
C ALA A 50 5.46 4.94 -7.18
N LEU A 51 5.00 3.72 -7.46
CA LEU A 51 5.40 2.49 -6.76
C LEU A 51 6.07 1.53 -7.75
N ARG A 52 6.75 0.51 -7.21
CA ARG A 52 7.39 -0.52 -8.03
C ARG A 52 6.35 -1.42 -8.68
N LEU A 53 6.48 -1.60 -9.99
CA LEU A 53 5.60 -2.45 -10.79
C LEU A 53 6.06 -3.92 -10.69
N PRO A 54 5.19 -4.87 -10.31
CA PRO A 54 5.52 -6.30 -10.42
C PRO A 54 5.96 -6.68 -11.84
N GLY A 55 6.98 -7.53 -11.95
CA GLY A 55 7.61 -7.90 -13.24
C GLY A 55 8.71 -6.94 -13.71
N SER A 56 8.81 -5.75 -13.12
CA SER A 56 9.93 -4.83 -13.39
C SER A 56 11.20 -5.19 -12.59
N HIS A 57 12.32 -4.65 -13.02
CA HIS A 57 13.59 -4.76 -12.31
C HIS A 57 13.86 -3.50 -11.48
N ASN A 58 14.44 -3.63 -10.28
CA ASN A 58 14.83 -2.47 -9.47
C ASN A 58 16.21 -1.96 -9.95
N PRO A 59 16.32 -0.81 -10.62
CA PRO A 59 17.57 -0.38 -11.25
C PRO A 59 18.59 0.22 -10.27
N LYS A 60 18.31 0.20 -8.95
CA LYS A 60 19.22 0.79 -7.97
C LYS A 60 20.54 0.00 -7.95
N PRO A 61 21.71 0.68 -7.97
CA PRO A 61 23.01 0.02 -7.84
C PRO A 61 23.01 -0.91 -6.62
N SER A 62 23.69 -2.05 -6.72
CA SER A 62 23.78 -3.11 -5.70
C SER A 62 22.52 -3.93 -5.44
N VAL A 63 21.42 -3.73 -6.19
CA VAL A 63 20.19 -4.51 -6.03
C VAL A 63 19.71 -4.99 -7.40
N ASP A 64 20.29 -6.07 -7.89
CA ASP A 64 19.75 -6.83 -9.04
C ASP A 64 18.60 -7.72 -8.56
N ARG A 65 17.49 -7.10 -8.13
CA ARG A 65 16.35 -7.85 -7.59
C ARG A 65 15.07 -7.51 -8.35
N PRO A 66 14.40 -8.52 -8.92
CA PRO A 66 13.11 -8.34 -9.59
C PRO A 66 12.04 -7.94 -8.58
N CYS A 67 11.14 -7.07 -9.02
CA CYS A 67 9.90 -6.80 -8.31
C CYS A 67 8.91 -7.94 -8.58
N ARG A 68 8.42 -8.61 -7.55
CA ARG A 68 7.56 -9.79 -7.69
C ARG A 68 6.25 -9.60 -6.95
N LEU A 69 5.15 -10.00 -7.58
CA LEU A 69 3.90 -10.25 -6.86
C LEU A 69 4.13 -11.53 -6.04
N LEU A 70 4.08 -11.40 -4.71
CA LEU A 70 4.31 -12.52 -3.80
C LEU A 70 2.99 -13.22 -3.46
N TRP A 71 1.92 -12.44 -3.36
CA TRP A 71 0.60 -12.96 -3.02
C TRP A 71 -0.50 -12.00 -3.46
N LEU A 72 -1.66 -12.55 -3.83
CA LEU A 72 -2.85 -11.81 -4.26
C LEU A 72 -4.11 -12.57 -3.82
N ALA A 73 -5.03 -11.87 -3.15
CA ALA A 73 -6.42 -12.30 -3.01
C ALA A 73 -7.30 -11.43 -3.90
N GLU A 74 -7.66 -11.96 -5.06
CA GLU A 74 -8.34 -11.22 -6.14
C GLU A 74 -9.68 -10.62 -5.71
N GLU A 75 -10.43 -11.36 -4.88
CA GLU A 75 -11.77 -10.99 -4.41
C GLU A 75 -11.77 -10.10 -3.17
N ARG A 76 -10.61 -9.87 -2.55
CA ARG A 76 -10.51 -9.10 -1.31
C ARG A 76 -10.56 -7.60 -1.60
N ARG A 77 -11.71 -7.00 -1.33
CA ARG A 77 -11.99 -5.57 -1.53
C ARG A 77 -12.49 -4.92 -0.26
N TYR A 78 -12.24 -3.61 -0.17
CA TYR A 78 -12.56 -2.78 1.00
C TYR A 78 -13.18 -1.45 0.58
N THR A 79 -13.87 -0.80 1.51
CA THR A 79 -14.15 0.65 1.46
C THR A 79 -13.14 1.40 2.33
N LEU A 80 -13.17 2.74 2.31
CA LEU A 80 -12.35 3.53 3.23
C LEU A 80 -12.81 3.37 4.69
N ASP A 81 -14.08 3.06 4.92
CA ASP A 81 -14.65 2.88 6.26
C ASP A 81 -14.06 1.66 6.98
N ASP A 82 -13.64 0.64 6.24
CA ASP A 82 -12.93 -0.52 6.77
C ASP A 82 -11.61 -0.15 7.48
N PHE A 83 -11.09 1.06 7.22
CA PHE A 83 -9.87 1.60 7.82
C PHE A 83 -10.13 2.71 8.84
N ALA A 84 -11.38 3.09 9.10
CA ALA A 84 -11.74 4.23 9.96
C ALA A 84 -11.10 4.18 11.35
N ARG A 85 -10.96 2.98 11.94
CA ARG A 85 -10.32 2.77 13.26
C ARG A 85 -8.84 3.20 13.30
N TRP A 86 -8.14 3.14 12.18
CA TRP A 86 -6.71 3.46 12.11
C TRP A 86 -6.45 4.83 11.51
N SER A 87 -7.43 5.42 10.83
CA SER A 87 -7.33 6.75 10.23
C SER A 87 -6.91 7.79 11.26
N VAL A 88 -5.91 8.59 10.91
CA VAL A 88 -5.46 9.70 11.75
C VAL A 88 -6.35 10.93 11.55
N ALA A 89 -6.47 11.77 12.57
CA ALA A 89 -7.11 13.07 12.44
C ALA A 89 -6.37 13.95 11.41
N PRO A 90 -7.07 14.88 10.74
CA PRO A 90 -6.38 15.88 9.93
C PRO A 90 -5.41 16.69 10.82
N PRO A 91 -4.27 17.15 10.26
CA PRO A 91 -3.44 18.15 10.92
C PRO A 91 -4.20 19.46 11.13
#